data_AF-A0A7V9VBX7-F1
#
_entry.id   AF-A0A7V9VBX7-F1
#
_cell.length_a   1.000
_cell.length_b   1.000
_cell.length_c   1.000
_cell.angle_alpha   90.00
_cell.angle_beta   90.00
_cell.angle_gamma   90.00
#
_symmetry.space_group_name_H-M   'P 1'
#
loop_
_entity.id
_entity.type
_entity.pdbx_description
1 polymer ?
#
loop_
_entity_poly.entity_id
_entity_poly.type
_entity_poly.pdbx_seq_one_letter_code
_entity_poly.pdbx_strand_id
1 'polypeptide(L)'
;MTLGSFFLILLVLVVSLAWYGLQVHALRDLRRRPRVRGDNKVLWALLILCLPIGGALIYLSAGPTSFIARPDGRPRSPDGRPRTPPAPRR
;
A
#
# COMPACT_ATOMS: atom_id res chain seq x y z
N MET A 1 -5.22 -11.55 -19.36
CA MET A 1 -5.78 -11.18 -18.04
C MET A 1 -6.64 -12.35 -17.57
N THR A 2 -6.38 -12.92 -16.39
CA THR A 2 -7.18 -14.06 -15.89
C THR A 2 -8.51 -13.56 -15.31
N LEU A 3 -9.55 -14.41 -15.31
CA LEU A 3 -10.86 -14.07 -14.74
C LEU A 3 -10.75 -13.61 -13.28
N GLY A 4 -9.88 -14.25 -12.49
CA GLY A 4 -9.58 -13.86 -11.11
C GLY A 4 -8.99 -12.45 -11.00
N SER A 5 -8.09 -12.05 -11.91
CA SER A 5 -7.56 -10.69 -11.93
C SER A 5 -8.64 -9.64 -12.20
N PHE A 6 -9.64 -9.93 -13.04
CA PHE A 6 -10.75 -9.01 -13.30
C PHE A 6 -11.60 -8.76 -12.04
N PHE A 7 -11.95 -9.82 -11.31
CA PHE A 7 -12.71 -9.69 -10.06
C PHE A 7 -11.95 -8.88 -9.01
N LEU A 8 -10.64 -9.09 -8.87
CA LEU A 8 -9.81 -8.32 -7.95
C LEU A 8 -9.76 -6.84 -8.34
N ILE A 9 -9.56 -6.54 -9.63
CA ILE A 9 -9.55 -5.16 -10.11
C ILE A 9 -10.90 -4.48 -9.85
N LEU A 10 -12.01 -5.16 -10.16
CA LEU A 10 -13.35 -4.63 -9.93
C LEU A 10 -13.59 -4.36 -8.45
N LEU A 11 -13.23 -5.31 -7.58
CA LEU A 11 -13.36 -5.16 -6.13
C LEU A 11 -12.58 -3.96 -5.62
N VAL A 12 -11.30 -3.83 -6.03
CA VAL A 12 -10.45 -2.70 -5.65
C VAL A 12 -11.06 -1.38 -6.13
N LEU A 13 -11.58 -1.33 -7.36
CA LEU A 13 -12.25 -0.14 -7.90
C LEU A 13 -13.48 0.26 -7.08
N VAL A 14 -14.36 -0.70 -6.77
CA VAL A 14 -15.59 -0.44 -6.00
C VAL A 14 -15.27 0.03 -4.59
N VAL A 15 -14.33 -0.66 -3.91
CA VAL A 15 -13.90 -0.29 -2.56
C VAL A 15 -13.24 1.09 -2.55
N SER A 16 -12.37 1.37 -3.53
CA SER A 16 -11.71 2.67 -3.66
C SER A 16 -12.73 3.79 -3.90
N LEU A 17 -13.69 3.56 -4.80
CA LEU A 17 -14.73 4.53 -5.11
C LEU A 17 -15.61 4.83 -3.90
N ALA A 18 -16.01 3.81 -3.14
CA ALA A 18 -16.75 3.99 -1.90
C ALA A 18 -15.94 4.81 -0.87
N TRP A 19 -14.64 4.51 -0.73
CA TRP A 19 -13.76 5.17 0.22
C TRP A 19 -13.53 6.65 -0.11
N TYR A 20 -13.19 6.96 -1.37
CA TYR A 20 -13.03 8.34 -1.82
C TYR A 20 -14.37 9.09 -1.82
N GLY A 21 -15.46 8.43 -2.19
CA GLY A 21 -16.80 8.99 -2.13
C GLY A 21 -17.18 9.41 -0.71
N LEU A 22 -16.87 8.58 0.29
CA LEU A 22 -17.13 8.89 1.69
C LEU A 22 -16.29 10.06 2.19
N GLN A 23 -15.00 10.13 1.83
CA GLN A 23 -14.14 11.28 2.18
C GLN A 23 -14.68 12.59 1.59
N VAL A 24 -15.05 12.59 0.31
CA VAL A 24 -15.65 13.75 -0.36
C VAL A 24 -16.98 14.13 0.29
N HIS A 25 -17.81 13.14 0.65
CA HIS A 25 -19.08 13.37 1.32
C HIS A 25 -18.87 14.01 2.71
N ALA A 26 -17.92 13.50 3.50
CA ALA A 26 -17.57 14.03 4.81
C ALA A 26 -17.02 15.47 4.71
N LEU A 27 -16.15 15.76 3.74
CA LEU A 27 -15.67 17.11 3.47
C LEU A 27 -16.80 18.05 3.06
N ARG A 28 -17.76 17.57 2.25
CA ARG A 28 -18.92 18.35 1.84
C ARG A 28 -19.86 18.65 3.01
N ASP A 29 -20.09 17.67 3.90
CA ASP A 29 -20.86 17.88 5.14
C ASP A 29 -20.15 18.89 6.05
N LEU A 30 -18.83 18.76 6.20
CA LEU A 30 -18.01 19.68 6.99
C LEU A 30 -18.08 21.12 6.46
N ARG A 31 -18.04 21.30 5.14
CA ARG A 31 -18.21 22.61 4.49
C ARG A 31 -19.60 23.20 4.69
N ARG A 32 -20.65 22.37 4.71
CA ARG A 32 -22.05 22.81 4.86
C ARG A 32 -22.39 23.23 6.28
N ARG A 33 -21.73 22.67 7.30
CA ARG A 33 -22.02 23.01 8.70
C ARG A 33 -21.36 24.35 9.10
N PRO A 34 -22.13 25.30 9.68
CA PRO A 34 -21.58 26.58 10.10
C PRO A 34 -20.62 26.45 11.29
N ARG A 35 -20.92 25.56 12.24
CA ARG A 35 -20.06 25.20 13.39
C ARG A 35 -19.86 23.69 13.46
N VAL A 36 -18.65 23.28 13.81
CA VAL A 36 -18.22 21.89 14.01
C VAL A 36 -17.67 21.75 15.42
N ARG A 37 -17.71 20.55 16.01
CA ARG A 37 -17.32 20.32 17.41
C ARG A 37 -15.88 20.82 17.63
N GLY A 38 -15.72 21.90 18.41
CA GLY A 38 -14.43 22.57 18.68
C GLY A 38 -14.06 23.75 17.75
N ASP A 39 -14.96 24.22 16.87
CA ASP A 39 -14.78 25.34 15.91
C ASP A 39 -13.57 25.24 14.95
N ASN A 40 -12.79 24.16 15.01
CA ASN A 40 -11.63 23.95 14.17
C ASN A 40 -11.95 23.06 12.95
N LYS A 41 -12.48 23.68 11.88
CA LYS A 41 -12.77 23.00 10.60
C LYS A 41 -11.53 22.40 9.94
N VAL A 42 -10.37 23.03 10.11
CA VAL A 42 -9.11 22.58 9.49
C VAL A 42 -8.68 21.24 10.09
N LEU A 43 -8.76 21.10 11.42
CA LEU A 43 -8.44 19.85 12.10
C LEU A 43 -9.33 18.69 11.64
N TRP A 44 -10.64 18.92 11.48
CA TRP A 44 -11.57 17.91 10.99
C TRP A 44 -11.29 17.52 9.53
N ALA A 45 -11.00 18.49 8.66
CA ALA A 45 -10.60 18.19 7.28
C ALA A 45 -9.32 17.37 7.23
N LEU A 46 -8.34 17.71 8.09
CA LEU A 46 -7.06 17.01 8.16
C LEU A 46 -7.25 15.58 8.70
N LEU A 47 -8.12 15.36 9.69
CA LEU A 47 -8.47 14.02 10.18
C LEU A 47 -9.12 13.16 9.09
N ILE A 48 -10.07 13.72 8.32
CA ILE A 48 -10.74 13.00 7.22
C ILE A 48 -9.73 12.59 6.14
N LEU A 49 -8.78 13.47 5.81
CA LEU A 49 -7.77 13.24 4.76
C LEU A 49 -6.59 12.37 5.23
N CYS A 50 -6.18 12.47 6.49
CA CYS A 50 -5.04 11.74 7.03
C CYS A 50 -5.40 10.33 7.53
N LEU A 51 -6.69 9.98 7.63
CA LEU A 51 -7.13 8.63 8.00
C LEU A 51 -6.42 7.49 7.24
N PRO A 52 -6.30 7.52 5.89
CA PRO A 52 -5.55 6.50 5.14
C PRO A 52 -4.05 6.50 5.44
N ILE A 53 -3.46 7.67 5.72
CA ILE A 53 -2.04 7.80 6.08
C ILE A 53 -1.80 7.15 7.44
N GLY A 54 -2.71 7.32 8.39
CA GLY A 54 -2.67 6.67 9.69
C GLY A 54 -2.65 5.14 9.57
N GLY A 55 -3.51 4.57 8.73
CA GLY A 55 -3.52 3.12 8.45
C GLY A 55 -2.18 2.62 7.87
N ALA A 56 -1.62 3.35 6.92
CA ALA A 56 -0.31 3.02 6.35
C ALA A 56 0.83 3.14 7.38
N LEU A 57 0.80 4.16 8.23
CA LEU A 57 1.77 4.34 9.32
C LEU A 57 1.68 3.22 10.36
N ILE A 58 0.47 2.79 10.73
CA ILE A 58 0.25 1.66 11.64
C ILE A 58 0.77 0.37 11.01
N TYR A 59 0.50 0.13 9.73
CA TYR A 59 1.06 -1.02 9.03
C TYR A 59 2.59 -0.96 8.96
N LEU A 60 3.17 0.22 8.77
CA LEU A 60 4.62 0.40 8.75
C LEU A 60 5.24 0.15 10.13
N SER A 61 4.59 0.59 11.21
CA SER A 61 5.08 0.39 12.58
C SER A 61 4.88 -1.04 13.07
N ALA A 62 3.82 -1.71 12.64
CA ALA A 62 3.52 -3.11 12.94
C ALA A 62 4.10 -4.08 11.89
N GLY A 63 4.73 -3.56 10.84
CA GLY A 63 5.20 -4.32 9.69
C GLY A 63 6.40 -5.21 10.06
N PRO A 64 6.58 -6.35 9.37
CA PRO A 64 7.68 -7.27 9.66
C PRO A 64 9.04 -6.58 9.53
N THR A 65 9.89 -6.69 10.55
CA THR A 65 11.28 -6.20 10.54
C THR A 65 12.20 -6.99 9.59
N SER A 66 11.73 -8.11 9.07
CA SER A 66 12.46 -8.91 8.09
C SER A 66 12.20 -8.36 6.69
N PHE A 67 13.12 -7.52 6.19
CA PHE A 67 13.28 -7.32 4.76
C PHE A 67 13.43 -8.69 4.11
N ILE A 68 12.55 -8.99 3.15
CA ILE A 68 12.58 -10.21 2.34
C ILE A 68 14.00 -10.39 1.80
N ALA A 69 14.75 -11.32 2.39
CA ALA A 69 15.93 -11.87 1.75
C ALA A 69 15.39 -12.60 0.52
N ARG A 70 15.48 -11.95 -0.64
CA ARG A 70 15.15 -12.56 -1.92
C ARG A 70 15.92 -13.87 -1.96
N PRO A 71 15.26 -15.04 -2.06
CA PRO A 71 15.97 -16.27 -2.31
C PRO A 71 16.66 -16.06 -3.65
N ASP A 72 17.97 -15.90 -3.62
CA ASP A 72 18.82 -15.90 -4.78
C ASP A 72 18.62 -17.26 -5.42
N GLY A 73 17.71 -17.30 -6.40
CA GLY A 73 17.37 -18.48 -7.20
C GLY A 73 18.53 -18.98 -8.06
N ARG A 74 19.78 -18.74 -7.64
CA ARG A 74 20.93 -19.47 -8.14
C ARG A 74 20.74 -20.92 -7.70
N PRO A 75 20.69 -21.87 -8.64
CA PRO A 75 20.82 -23.27 -8.30
C PRO A 75 22.11 -23.41 -7.49
N ARG A 76 22.04 -23.81 -6.22
CA ARG A 76 23.21 -24.35 -5.54
C ARG A 76 23.64 -25.53 -6.39
N SER A 77 24.79 -25.42 -7.04
CA SER A 77 25.46 -26.60 -7.59
C SER A 77 25.58 -27.57 -6.41
N PRO A 78 25.16 -28.84 -6.54
CA PRO A 78 25.24 -29.83 -5.45
C PRO A 78 26.64 -29.92 -4.82
N ASP A 79 27.65 -29.51 -5.58
CA ASP A 79 29.06 -29.66 -5.23
C ASP A 79 29.65 -28.44 -4.49
N GLY A 80 28.86 -27.40 -4.20
CA GLY A 80 29.29 -26.25 -3.38
C GLY A 80 30.43 -25.39 -3.94
N ARG A 81 30.94 -25.69 -5.14
CA ARG A 81 32.06 -24.96 -5.74
C ARG A 81 31.60 -23.70 -6.49
N PRO A 82 32.29 -22.56 -6.34
CA PRO A 82 32.12 -21.42 -7.23
C PRO A 82 32.40 -21.85 -8.68
N ARG A 83 31.46 -21.61 -9.60
CA ARG A 83 31.73 -21.79 -11.03
C ARG A 83 32.72 -20.71 -11.46
N THR A 84 33.98 -21.07 -11.58
CA THR A 84 34.99 -20.22 -12.23
C THR A 84 34.61 -20.05 -13.71
N PRO A 85 34.68 -18.83 -14.27
CA PRO A 85 34.45 -18.62 -15.70
C PRO A 85 35.44 -19.47 -16.52
N PRO A 86 35.00 -20.09 -17.63
CA PRO A 86 35.92 -20.82 -18.50
C PRO A 86 36.97 -19.85 -19.06
N ALA A 87 38.24 -20.26 -19.01
CA ALA A 87 39.36 -19.46 -19.50
C ALA A 87 39.17 -19.13 -20.99
N PRO A 88 39.51 -17.90 -21.42
CA PRO A 88 39.38 -17.50 -22.81
C PRO A 88 40.27 -18.38 -23.69
N ARG A 89 39.63 -19.09 -24.63
CA ARG A 89 40.29 -19.93 -25.62
C ARG A 89 41.04 -19.01 -26.57
N ARG A 90 42.38 -19.04 -26.50
CA ARG A 90 43.26 -18.40 -27.50
C ARG A 90 43.22 -19.15 -28.82
#